data_AF-A0A164QNG0-F1
#
_entry.id   AF-A0A164QNG0-F1
#
_cell.length_a   1.000
_cell.length_b   1.000
_cell.length_c   1.000
_cell.angle_alpha   90.00
_cell.angle_beta   90.00
_cell.angle_gamma   90.00
#
_symmetry.space_group_name_H-M   'P 1'
#
loop_
_entity.id
_entity.type
_entity.pdbx_description
1 polymer ?
#
loop_
_entity_poly.entity_id
_entity_poly.type
_entity_poly.pdbx_seq_one_letter_code
_entity_poly.pdbx_strand_id
1 'polypeptide(L)'
;MNPVWYFILSSLIAVIGLVFIIRKTIEKVNEQFDDRAKLQRNMFIQIAAMEIIPLTLIVFGFTQLEHYQERLTSNIPLLIILGTLAFGIFTLIQKYFSLGQISSEKKSHLLSLLFMGIMLIFSFPIIGIVVTQILATK
;
A
#
# COMPACT_ATOMS: atom_id res chain seq x y z
N MET A 1 -8.56 -23.37 -0.26
CA MET A 1 -8.84 -21.98 0.17
C MET A 1 -9.01 -21.13 -1.08
N ASN A 2 -10.03 -20.27 -1.14
CA ASN A 2 -10.22 -19.42 -2.32
C ASN A 2 -8.95 -18.56 -2.56
N PRO A 3 -8.36 -18.57 -3.78
CA PRO A 3 -7.11 -17.86 -4.07
C PRO A 3 -7.16 -16.37 -3.75
N VAL A 4 -8.35 -15.75 -3.80
CA VAL A 4 -8.55 -14.33 -3.52
C VAL A 4 -8.00 -13.91 -2.15
N TRP A 5 -7.98 -14.83 -1.17
CA TRP A 5 -7.47 -14.56 0.17
C TRP A 5 -5.97 -14.24 0.20
N TYR A 6 -5.16 -14.83 -0.69
CA TYR A 6 -3.74 -14.49 -0.79
C TYR A 6 -3.55 -13.03 -1.23
N PHE A 7 -4.37 -12.57 -2.17
CA PHE A 7 -4.32 -11.20 -2.68
C PHE A 7 -4.86 -10.18 -1.67
N ILE A 8 -5.91 -10.53 -0.91
CA ILE A 8 -6.42 -9.73 0.21
C ILE A 8 -5.33 -9.57 1.27
N LEU A 9 -4.73 -10.67 1.73
CA LEU A 9 -3.70 -10.65 2.76
C LEU A 9 -2.46 -9.87 2.28
N SER A 10 -2.05 -10.06 1.03
CA SER A 10 -0.99 -9.26 0.42
C SER A 10 -1.30 -7.77 0.45
N SER A 11 -2.54 -7.39 0.09
CA SER A 11 -2.97 -5.98 0.08
C SER A 11 -2.97 -5.39 1.49
N LEU A 12 -3.49 -6.12 2.48
CA LEU A 12 -3.50 -5.72 3.88
C LEU A 12 -2.08 -5.47 4.42
N ILE A 13 -1.20 -6.46 4.26
CA ILE A 13 0.17 -6.39 4.75
C ILE A 13 0.93 -5.24 4.08
N ALA A 14 0.84 -5.14 2.75
CA ALA A 14 1.51 -4.08 2.00
C ALA A 14 1.00 -2.70 2.41
N VAL A 15 -0.31 -2.45 2.40
CA VAL A 15 -0.86 -1.12 2.72
C VAL A 15 -0.52 -0.72 4.15
N ILE A 16 -0.71 -1.59 5.14
CA ILE A 16 -0.41 -1.27 6.55
C ILE A 16 1.09 -1.01 6.74
N GLY A 17 1.95 -1.88 6.17
CA GLY A 17 3.40 -1.74 6.27
C GLY A 17 3.92 -0.46 5.61
N LEU A 18 3.46 -0.16 4.39
CA LEU A 18 3.82 1.04 3.64
C LEU A 18 3.37 2.30 4.38
N VAL A 19 2.12 2.34 4.86
CA VAL A 19 1.59 3.47 5.62
C VAL A 19 2.49 3.76 6.83
N PHE A 20 2.89 2.74 7.59
CA PHE A 20 3.78 2.93 8.74
C PHE A 20 5.14 3.53 8.33
N ILE A 21 5.78 2.96 7.30
CA ILE A 21 7.10 3.39 6.81
C ILE A 21 7.05 4.83 6.26
N ILE A 22 6.04 5.15 5.45
CA ILE A 22 5.88 6.46 4.82
C ILE A 22 5.57 7.52 5.87
N ARG A 23 4.65 7.26 6.82
CA ARG A 23 4.34 8.21 7.91
C ARG A 23 5.57 8.57 8.73
N LYS A 24 6.36 7.56 9.09
CA LYS A 24 7.61 7.74 9.83
C LYS A 24 8.63 8.53 9.02
N THR A 25 8.70 8.32 7.71
CA THR A 25 9.59 9.09 6.83
C THR A 25 9.14 10.54 6.70
N ILE A 26 7.85 10.79 6.50
CA ILE A 26 7.27 12.15 6.45
C ILE A 26 7.61 12.94 7.71
N GLU A 27 7.45 12.31 8.88
CA GLU A 27 7.78 12.91 10.18
C GLU A 27 9.27 13.24 10.29
N LYS A 28 10.15 12.28 9.99
CA LYS A 28 11.59 12.50 10.02
C LYS A 28 12.06 13.56 9.04
N VAL A 29 11.48 13.61 7.84
CA VAL A 29 11.83 14.63 6.84
C VAL A 29 11.35 16.02 7.27
N ASN A 30 10.24 16.10 7.99
CA ASN A 30 9.78 17.38 8.56
C ASN A 30 10.77 17.91 9.62
N GLU A 31 11.26 17.03 10.49
CA GLU A 31 12.22 17.33 11.56
C GLU A 31 13.66 17.57 11.03
N GLN A 32 14.14 16.74 10.10
CA GLN A 32 15.52 16.69 9.60
C GLN A 32 15.56 16.87 8.08
N PHE A 33 15.09 18.02 7.61
CA PHE A 33 14.90 18.28 6.17
C PHE A 33 16.19 18.28 5.35
N ASP A 34 17.32 18.63 5.96
CA ASP A 34 18.62 18.60 5.29
C ASP A 34 19.04 17.18 4.91
N ASP A 35 18.59 16.19 5.68
CA ASP A 35 18.82 14.75 5.45
C ASP A 35 17.77 14.08 4.56
N ARG A 36 16.85 14.84 3.94
CA ARG A 36 15.69 14.31 3.20
C ARG A 36 16.03 13.23 2.17
N ALA A 37 17.11 13.39 1.41
CA ALA A 37 17.52 12.42 0.41
C ALA A 37 17.95 11.08 1.03
N LYS A 38 18.68 11.14 2.15
CA LYS A 38 19.10 9.95 2.91
C LYS A 38 17.89 9.25 3.54
N LEU A 39 16.95 10.02 4.09
CA LEU A 39 15.71 9.50 4.67
C LEU A 39 14.83 8.82 3.62
N GLN A 40 14.68 9.43 2.44
CA GLN A 40 13.93 8.85 1.32
C GLN A 40 14.59 7.57 0.79
N ARG A 41 15.93 7.53 0.68
CA ARG A 41 16.65 6.30 0.32
C ARG A 41 16.39 5.18 1.32
N ASN A 42 16.48 5.48 2.62
CA ASN A 42 16.22 4.51 3.68
C ASN A 42 14.76 4.02 3.67
N MET A 43 13.81 4.92 3.35
CA MET A 43 12.40 4.56 3.16
C MET A 43 12.24 3.50 2.07
N PHE A 44 12.86 3.69 0.90
CA PHE A 44 12.78 2.71 -0.18
C PHE A 44 13.39 1.35 0.17
N ILE A 45 14.50 1.33 0.91
CA ILE A 45 15.11 0.08 1.39
C ILE A 45 14.13 -0.66 2.34
N GLN A 46 13.49 0.07 3.25
CA GLN A 46 12.49 -0.51 4.16
C GLN A 46 11.26 -1.02 3.42
N ILE A 47 10.80 -0.29 2.40
CA ILE A 47 9.70 -0.71 1.53
C ILE A 47 10.05 -2.02 0.83
N ALA A 48 11.19 -2.09 0.16
CA ALA A 48 11.63 -3.28 -0.56
C ALA A 48 11.74 -4.51 0.35
N ALA A 49 12.26 -4.34 1.57
CA ALA A 49 12.34 -5.42 2.54
C ALA A 49 10.95 -5.89 3.01
N MET A 50 10.02 -4.96 3.23
CA MET A 50 8.65 -5.27 3.67
C MET A 50 7.85 -5.99 2.57
N GLU A 51 8.05 -5.62 1.30
CA GLU A 51 7.30 -6.16 0.17
C GLU A 51 7.61 -7.63 -0.15
N ILE A 52 8.66 -8.22 0.41
CA ILE A 52 8.99 -9.65 0.22
C ILE A 52 7.80 -10.55 0.58
N ILE A 53 7.11 -10.26 1.69
CA ILE A 53 5.97 -11.06 2.14
C ILE A 53 4.76 -10.89 1.19
N PRO A 54 4.27 -9.67 0.91
CA PRO A 54 3.24 -9.44 -0.10
C PRO A 54 3.54 -10.09 -1.45
N LEU A 55 4.74 -9.88 -2.02
CA LEU A 55 5.10 -10.45 -3.32
C LEU A 55 5.06 -11.97 -3.32
N THR A 56 5.55 -12.61 -2.26
CA THR A 56 5.48 -14.07 -2.10
C THR A 56 4.04 -14.56 -2.08
N LEU A 57 3.15 -13.86 -1.35
CA LEU A 57 1.72 -14.19 -1.31
C LEU A 57 1.05 -14.03 -2.67
N ILE A 58 1.39 -12.99 -3.44
CA ILE A 58 0.87 -12.78 -4.79
C ILE A 58 1.27 -13.94 -5.71
N VAL A 59 2.53 -14.37 -5.66
CA VAL A 59 3.02 -15.51 -6.46
C VAL A 59 2.24 -16.77 -6.11
N PHE A 60 2.10 -17.11 -4.83
CA PHE A 60 1.27 -18.25 -4.40
C PHE A 60 -0.20 -18.10 -4.77
N GLY A 61 -0.74 -16.89 -4.72
CA GLY A 61 -2.11 -16.61 -5.14
C GLY A 61 -2.33 -16.96 -6.61
N PHE A 62 -1.39 -16.60 -7.49
CA PHE A 62 -1.46 -16.90 -8.91
C PHE A 62 -1.32 -18.39 -9.21
N THR A 63 -0.44 -19.13 -8.54
CA THR A 63 -0.30 -20.58 -8.76
C THR A 63 -1.58 -21.35 -8.39
N GLN A 64 -2.31 -20.86 -7.38
CA GLN A 64 -3.60 -21.44 -6.97
C GLN A 64 -4.76 -21.01 -7.90
N LEU A 65 -4.68 -19.82 -8.49
CA LEU A 65 -5.73 -19.28 -9.36
C LEU A 65 -5.94 -20.11 -10.63
N GLU A 66 -4.87 -20.67 -11.18
CA GLU A 66 -4.89 -21.51 -12.40
C GLU A 66 -5.79 -22.74 -12.23
N HIS A 67 -5.72 -23.38 -11.06
CA HIS A 67 -6.44 -24.63 -10.76
C HIS A 67 -7.82 -24.39 -10.12
N TYR A 68 -8.16 -23.14 -9.79
CA TYR A 68 -9.41 -22.80 -9.11
C TYR A 68 -10.55 -22.60 -10.10
N GLN A 69 -11.57 -23.46 -10.00
CA GLN A 69 -12.70 -23.52 -10.92
C GLN A 69 -13.99 -22.89 -10.39
N GLU A 70 -14.06 -22.62 -9.08
CA GLU A 70 -15.26 -22.05 -8.48
C GLU A 70 -15.37 -20.55 -8.75
N ARG A 71 -16.58 -20.10 -9.03
CA ARG A 71 -16.90 -18.68 -9.17
C ARG A 71 -17.00 -18.02 -7.80
N LEU A 72 -16.49 -16.79 -7.69
CA LEU A 72 -16.69 -15.96 -6.52
C LEU A 72 -18.09 -15.34 -6.55
N THR A 73 -18.92 -15.66 -5.55
CA THR A 73 -20.31 -15.17 -5.45
C THR A 73 -20.48 -14.01 -4.46
N SER A 74 -19.43 -13.68 -3.70
CA SER A 74 -19.48 -12.65 -2.66
C SER A 74 -18.56 -11.47 -2.98
N ASN A 75 -19.06 -10.26 -2.73
CA ASN A 75 -18.30 -9.01 -2.89
C ASN A 75 -17.40 -8.68 -1.68
N ILE A 76 -17.42 -9.50 -0.62
CA ILE A 76 -16.63 -9.28 0.60
C ILE A 76 -15.14 -9.05 0.31
N PRO A 77 -14.46 -9.87 -0.53
CA PRO A 77 -13.07 -9.64 -0.94
C PRO A 77 -12.79 -8.22 -1.45
N LEU A 78 -13.64 -7.73 -2.35
CA LEU A 78 -13.50 -6.40 -2.93
C LEU A 78 -13.65 -5.31 -1.88
N LEU A 79 -14.65 -5.44 -0.99
CA LEU A 79 -14.89 -4.48 0.08
C LEU A 79 -13.72 -4.40 1.05
N ILE A 80 -13.08 -5.53 1.39
CA ILE A 80 -11.89 -5.55 2.25
C ILE A 80 -10.73 -4.80 1.59
N ILE A 81 -10.48 -5.05 0.29
CA ILE A 81 -9.38 -4.39 -0.44
C ILE A 81 -9.63 -2.89 -0.53
N LEU A 82 -10.84 -2.47 -0.90
CA LEU A 82 -11.21 -1.05 -0.98
C LEU A 82 -11.15 -0.36 0.39
N GLY A 83 -11.65 -1.01 1.44
CA GLY A 83 -11.58 -0.50 2.81
C GLY A 83 -10.14 -0.33 3.29
N THR A 84 -9.27 -1.29 2.97
CA THR A 84 -7.83 -1.23 3.28
C THR A 84 -7.16 -0.05 2.57
N LEU A 85 -7.43 0.11 1.28
CA LEU A 85 -6.89 1.21 0.49
C LEU A 85 -7.38 2.57 0.99
N ALA A 86 -8.68 2.69 1.26
CA ALA A 86 -9.27 3.91 1.82
C ALA A 86 -8.64 4.26 3.17
N PHE A 87 -8.46 3.27 4.06
CA PHE A 87 -7.75 3.42 5.32
C PHE A 87 -6.32 3.94 5.12
N GLY A 88 -5.57 3.35 4.19
CA GLY A 88 -4.18 3.76 3.92
C GLY A 88 -4.08 5.19 3.41
N ILE A 89 -4.88 5.55 2.41
CA ILE A 89 -4.94 6.90 1.84
C ILE A 89 -5.31 7.92 2.93
N PHE A 90 -6.40 7.66 3.65
CA PHE A 90 -6.89 8.55 4.71
C PHE A 90 -5.82 8.78 5.77
N THR A 91 -5.16 7.72 6.23
CA THR A 91 -4.13 7.80 7.27
C THR A 91 -2.92 8.63 6.82
N LEU A 92 -2.49 8.49 5.55
CA LEU A 92 -1.38 9.28 5.00
C LEU A 92 -1.75 10.77 4.87
N ILE A 93 -2.94 11.05 4.33
CA ILE A 93 -3.46 12.42 4.20
C ILE A 93 -3.59 13.08 5.58
N GLN A 94 -4.16 12.36 6.55
CA GLN A 94 -4.30 12.84 7.92
C GLN A 94 -2.93 13.15 8.54
N LYS A 95 -1.91 12.30 8.33
CA LYS A 95 -0.56 12.57 8.82
C LYS A 95 0.01 13.85 8.20
N TYR A 96 -0.14 14.07 6.90
CA TYR A 96 0.35 15.29 6.26
C TYR A 96 -0.32 16.55 6.83
N PHE A 97 -1.65 16.56 6.99
CA PHE A 97 -2.35 17.70 7.56
C PHE A 97 -2.02 17.95 9.04
N SER A 98 -1.61 16.93 9.78
CA SER A 98 -1.18 17.07 11.18
C SER A 98 0.16 17.79 11.39
N LEU A 99 0.94 18.04 10.31
CA LEU A 99 2.27 18.65 10.42
C LEU A 99 2.26 20.17 10.69
N GLY A 100 1.10 20.82 10.64
CA GLY A 100 0.96 22.25 10.97
C GLY A 100 1.59 23.19 9.94
N GLN A 101 2.14 24.33 10.40
CA GLN A 101 2.78 25.31 9.53
C GLN A 101 4.19 24.86 9.13
N ILE A 102 4.42 24.78 7.82
CA ILE A 102 5.69 24.35 7.23
C ILE A 102 6.12 25.38 6.18
N SER A 103 7.43 25.62 6.06
CA SER A 103 8.00 26.46 4.99
C SER A 103 7.60 25.97 3.60
N SER A 104 7.52 26.86 2.62
CA SER A 104 7.13 26.55 1.23
C SER A 104 7.96 25.43 0.58
N GLU A 105 9.29 25.42 0.80
CA GLU A 105 10.19 24.40 0.27
C GLU A 105 9.87 23.00 0.84
N LYS A 106 9.85 22.88 2.17
CA LYS A 106 9.47 21.64 2.87
C LYS A 106 8.10 21.14 2.44
N LYS A 107 7.12 22.04 2.29
CA LYS A 107 5.76 21.71 1.88
C LYS A 107 5.73 21.01 0.52
N SER A 108 6.44 21.54 -0.48
CA SER A 108 6.51 20.93 -1.81
C SER A 108 7.06 19.51 -1.75
N HIS A 109 8.18 19.32 -1.05
CA HIS A 109 8.83 18.01 -0.95
C HIS A 109 8.00 17.00 -0.16
N LEU A 110 7.40 17.39 0.97
CA LEU A 110 6.52 16.52 1.76
C LEU A 110 5.26 16.14 0.98
N LEU A 111 4.73 17.04 0.15
CA LEU A 111 3.61 16.74 -0.74
C LEU A 111 4.01 15.72 -1.81
N SER A 112 5.21 15.85 -2.40
CA SER A 112 5.75 14.82 -3.31
C SER A 112 5.91 13.46 -2.62
N LEU A 113 6.41 13.42 -1.39
CA LEU A 113 6.52 12.18 -0.60
C LEU A 113 5.14 11.58 -0.29
N LEU A 114 4.15 12.42 0.03
CA LEU A 114 2.77 11.98 0.25
C LEU A 114 2.19 11.33 -1.02
N PHE A 115 2.29 12.01 -2.18
CA PHE A 115 1.77 11.48 -3.44
C PHE A 115 2.48 10.18 -3.86
N MET A 116 3.80 10.15 -3.72
CA MET A 116 4.59 8.93 -3.94
C MET A 116 4.10 7.80 -3.04
N GLY A 117 3.93 8.08 -1.74
CA GLY A 117 3.45 7.10 -0.77
C GLY A 117 2.06 6.58 -1.11
N ILE A 118 1.15 7.47 -1.53
CA ILE A 118 -0.18 7.09 -2.02
C ILE A 118 -0.04 6.17 -3.23
N MET A 119 0.76 6.52 -4.25
CA MET A 119 0.92 5.67 -5.43
C MET A 119 1.47 4.28 -5.08
N LEU A 120 2.40 4.19 -4.12
CA LEU A 120 2.95 2.91 -3.68
C LEU A 120 1.91 2.01 -3.01
N ILE A 121 1.02 2.56 -2.16
CA ILE A 121 -0.02 1.76 -1.50
C ILE A 121 -1.08 1.21 -2.45
N PHE A 122 -1.21 1.75 -3.68
CA PHE A 122 -2.14 1.23 -4.69
C PHE A 122 -1.65 -0.06 -5.37
N SER A 123 -0.35 -0.32 -5.38
CA SER A 123 0.27 -1.39 -6.19
C SER A 123 -0.35 -2.78 -5.95
N PHE A 124 -0.46 -3.24 -4.71
CA PHE A 124 -1.03 -4.55 -4.36
C PHE A 124 -2.57 -4.60 -4.41
N PRO A 125 -3.31 -3.60 -3.88
CA PRO A 125 -4.76 -3.55 -4.00
C PRO A 125 -5.27 -3.65 -5.45
N ILE A 126 -4.59 -3.03 -6.41
CA ILE A 126 -4.98 -3.13 -7.83
C ILE A 126 -4.97 -4.59 -8.29
N ILE A 127 -3.93 -5.36 -7.94
CA ILE A 127 -3.84 -6.78 -8.29
C ILE A 127 -4.99 -7.56 -7.65
N GLY A 128 -5.28 -7.30 -6.37
CA GLY A 128 -6.39 -7.95 -5.67
C GLY A 128 -7.76 -7.63 -6.28
N ILE A 129 -7.99 -6.38 -6.70
CA ILE A 129 -9.21 -5.98 -7.41
C ILE A 129 -9.34 -6.76 -8.72
N VAL A 130 -8.30 -6.78 -9.54
CA VAL A 130 -8.30 -7.49 -10.84
C VAL A 130 -8.61 -8.98 -10.65
N VAL A 131 -7.94 -9.66 -9.72
CA VAL A 131 -8.18 -11.09 -9.46
C VAL A 131 -9.58 -11.34 -8.93
N THR A 132 -10.09 -10.46 -8.06
CA THR A 132 -11.47 -10.56 -7.56
C THR A 132 -12.47 -10.46 -8.72
N GLN A 133 -12.25 -9.55 -9.67
CA GLN A 133 -13.11 -9.42 -10.85
C GLN A 133 -13.01 -10.63 -11.78
N ILE A 134 -11.81 -11.16 -12.02
CA ILE A 134 -11.62 -12.38 -12.82
C ILE A 134 -12.42 -13.55 -12.21
N LEU A 135 -12.34 -13.74 -10.90
CA LEU A 135 -13.07 -14.81 -10.21
C LEU A 135 -14.58 -14.57 -10.15
N ALA A 136 -15.03 -13.31 -10.20
CA ALA A 136 -16.44 -12.95 -10.22
C ALA A 136 -17.10 -13.15 -11.61
N THR A 137 -16.31 -13.15 -12.69
CA THR A 137 -16.80 -13.31 -14.07
C THR A 137 -16.52 -14.67 -14.71
N LYS A 138 -15.71 -15.53 -14.09
CA LYS A 138 -15.64 -16.97 -14.41
C LYS A 138 -17.03 -17.61 -14.31
#